data_AF-A0A085LKE2-F1
#
_entry.id   AF-A0A085LKE2-F1
#
_cell.length_a   1.000
_cell.length_b   1.000
_cell.length_c   1.000
_cell.angle_alpha   90.00
_cell.angle_beta   90.00
_cell.angle_gamma   90.00
#
_symmetry.space_group_name_H-M   'P 1'
#
loop_
_entity.id
_entity.type
_entity.pdbx_description
1 polymer ?
#
loop_
_entity_poly.entity_id
_entity_poly.type
_entity_poly.pdbx_seq_one_letter_code
_entity_poly.pdbx_strand_id
1 'polypeptide(L)'
;MDGTFKTAPMVFYQIYTIHAPVGSRIFPLVYALMSGKSQALYKRLFEDLVDVAEEYELRLNPQVIMTGLQLAAINATKRANSKTL
;
A
#
# COMPACT_ATOMS: atom_id res chain seq x y z
N MET A 1 1.99 -4.99 -4.73
CA MET A 1 1.71 -3.54 -4.65
C MET A 1 2.36 -2.87 -5.86
N ASP A 2 1.62 -2.03 -6.57
CA ASP A 2 2.08 -1.38 -7.80
C ASP A 2 1.54 0.05 -7.94
N GLY A 3 2.35 0.94 -8.51
CA GLY A 3 1.99 2.34 -8.75
C GLY A 3 1.82 2.59 -10.25
N THR A 4 0.64 3.04 -10.68
CA THR A 4 0.34 3.32 -12.09
C THR A 4 0.20 4.82 -12.33
N PHE A 5 1.02 5.36 -13.23
CA PHE A 5 1.10 6.80 -13.52
C PHE A 5 0.20 7.27 -14.66
N LYS A 6 0.03 6.43 -15.70
CA LYS A 6 -0.69 6.81 -16.94
C LYS A 6 -2.20 7.03 -16.75
N THR A 7 -2.75 6.55 -15.64
CA THR A 7 -4.19 6.58 -15.33
C THR A 7 -4.53 7.51 -14.17
N ALA A 8 -3.55 8.19 -13.57
CA ALA A 8 -3.80 9.13 -12.49
C ALA A 8 -4.43 10.42 -13.04
N PRO A 9 -5.53 10.93 -12.44
CA PRO A 9 -6.05 12.26 -12.76
C PRO A 9 -4.95 13.31 -12.56
N MET A 10 -4.92 14.38 -13.37
CA MET A 10 -3.82 15.37 -13.39
C MET A 10 -3.47 15.96 -12.01
N VAL A 11 -4.39 15.94 -11.05
CA VAL A 11 -4.20 16.47 -9.69
C VAL A 11 -3.37 15.53 -8.79
N PHE A 12 -3.22 14.26 -9.16
CA PHE A 12 -2.50 13.25 -8.40
C PHE A 12 -1.28 12.75 -9.17
N TYR A 13 -0.22 12.41 -8.45
CA TYR A 13 1.02 11.94 -9.04
C TYR A 13 0.92 10.49 -9.53
N GLN A 14 0.21 9.65 -8.80
CA GLN A 14 -0.01 8.24 -9.15
C GLN A 14 -1.25 7.70 -8.46
N ILE A 15 -1.81 6.61 -8.99
CA ILE A 15 -2.66 5.71 -8.19
C ILE A 15 -1.81 4.50 -7.78
N TYR A 16 -1.79 4.22 -6.49
CA TYR A 16 -1.12 3.08 -5.90
C TYR A 16 -2.15 2.01 -5.54
N THR A 17 -1.86 0.78 -5.88
CA THR A 17 -2.79 -0.33 -5.69
C THR A 17 -2.16 -1.46 -4.87
N ILE A 18 -2.90 -1.90 -3.85
CA ILE A 18 -2.52 -3.05 -3.04
C ILE A 18 -3.40 -4.21 -3.47
N HIS A 19 -2.74 -5.26 -3.94
CA HIS A 19 -3.37 -6.47 -4.41
C HIS A 19 -3.16 -7.58 -3.39
N ALA A 20 -4.19 -8.38 -3.16
CA ALA A 20 -4.11 -9.56 -2.30
C ALA A 20 -4.89 -10.73 -2.93
N PRO A 21 -4.53 -11.98 -2.58
CA PRO A 21 -5.27 -13.15 -3.03
C PRO A 21 -6.63 -13.24 -2.35
N VAL A 22 -7.67 -13.55 -3.13
CA VAL A 22 -8.99 -13.95 -2.66
C VAL A 22 -9.34 -15.26 -3.36
N GLY A 23 -9.26 -16.37 -2.62
CA GLY A 23 -9.30 -17.71 -3.18
C GLY A 23 -8.11 -17.97 -4.12
N SER A 24 -8.38 -18.38 -5.35
CA SER A 24 -7.35 -18.69 -6.36
C SER A 24 -6.97 -17.51 -7.27
N ARG A 25 -7.47 -16.31 -6.99
CA ARG A 25 -7.29 -15.13 -7.84
C ARG A 25 -6.71 -13.97 -7.03
N ILE A 26 -5.99 -13.09 -7.72
CA ILE A 26 -5.45 -11.85 -7.14
C ILE A 26 -6.36 -10.68 -7.53
N PHE A 27 -6.77 -9.90 -6.54
CA PHE A 27 -7.59 -8.71 -6.74
C PHE A 27 -6.92 -7.46 -6.16
N PRO A 28 -7.08 -6.30 -6.80
CA PRO A 28 -6.80 -5.03 -6.15
C PRO A 28 -7.84 -4.79 -5.06
N LEU A 29 -7.41 -4.73 -3.80
CA LEU A 29 -8.29 -4.51 -2.66
C LEU A 29 -8.22 -3.08 -2.13
N VAL A 30 -7.12 -2.38 -2.38
CA VAL A 30 -6.92 -0.99 -1.97
C VAL A 30 -6.45 -0.17 -3.16
N TYR A 31 -7.09 0.98 -3.34
CA TYR A 31 -6.70 2.01 -4.29
C TYR A 31 -6.40 3.29 -3.52
N ALA A 32 -5.22 3.86 -3.74
CA ALA A 32 -4.78 5.08 -3.09
C ALA A 32 -4.34 6.11 -4.12
N LEU A 33 -4.90 7.31 -4.05
CA LEU A 33 -4.46 8.44 -4.86
C LEU A 33 -3.34 9.14 -4.11
N MET A 34 -2.13 9.12 -4.68
CA MET A 34 -0.95 9.67 -4.01
C MET A 34 -0.49 10.94 -4.70
N SER A 35 -0.12 11.95 -3.90
CA SER A 35 0.47 13.21 -4.36
C SER A 35 1.96 13.11 -4.71
N GLY A 36 2.59 11.96 -4.47
CA GLY A 36 4.00 11.74 -4.75
C GLY A 36 4.44 10.31 -4.45
N LYS A 37 5.77 10.09 -4.45
CA LYS A 37 6.43 8.79 -4.23
C LYS A 37 7.53 8.83 -3.17
N SER A 38 7.43 9.76 -2.22
CA SER A 38 8.40 9.83 -1.11
C SER A 38 8.14 8.70 -0.12
N GLN A 39 9.18 8.29 0.61
CA GLN A 39 9.04 7.27 1.66
C GLN A 39 8.04 7.70 2.74
N ALA A 40 7.96 8.99 3.05
CA ALA A 40 7.00 9.52 4.00
C ALA A 40 5.55 9.33 3.54
N LEU A 41 5.27 9.52 2.24
CA LEU A 41 3.93 9.31 1.68
C LEU A 41 3.54 7.82 1.68
N TYR A 42 4.46 6.91 1.36
CA TYR A 42 4.17 5.46 1.49
C TYR A 42 3.97 5.05 2.93
N LYS A 43 4.77 5.58 3.87
CA LYS A 43 4.59 5.31 5.30
C LYS A 43 3.20 5.76 5.74
N ARG A 44 2.80 6.98 5.38
CA ARG A 44 1.48 7.52 5.71
C ARG A 44 0.35 6.64 5.14
N LEU A 45 0.47 6.24 3.87
CA LEU A 45 -0.49 5.32 3.25
C LEU A 45 -0.66 4.02 4.03
N PHE A 46 0.44 3.41 4.50
CA PHE A 46 0.37 2.17 5.27
C PHE A 46 -0.18 2.38 6.69
N GLU A 47 0.11 3.53 7.31
CA GLU A 47 -0.50 3.91 8.59
C GLU A 47 -2.02 4.07 8.43
N ASP A 48 -2.46 4.83 7.42
CA ASP A 48 -3.89 5.00 7.11
C ASP A 48 -4.59 3.65 6.83
N LEU A 49 -3.89 2.71 6.17
CA LEU A 49 -4.42 1.36 5.92
C LEU A 49 -4.61 0.56 7.21
N VAL A 50 -3.69 0.68 8.17
CA VAL A 50 -3.80 0.01 9.47
C VAL A 50 -4.96 0.60 10.25
N ASP A 51 -5.07 1.93 10.31
CA ASP A 51 -6.16 2.62 11.00
C ASP A 51 -7.53 2.19 10.45
N VAL A 52 -7.68 2.12 9.11
CA VAL A 52 -8.90 1.62 8.48
C VAL A 52 -9.14 0.15 8.82
N ALA A 53 -8.12 -0.70 8.78
CA ALA A 53 -8.31 -2.10 9.12
C ALA A 53 -8.78 -2.28 10.57
N GLU A 54 -8.23 -1.52 11.52
CA GLU A 54 -8.67 -1.52 12.91
C GLU A 54 -10.12 -1.05 13.05
N GLU A 55 -10.53 0.02 12.36
CA GLU A 55 -11.91 0.53 12.35
C GLU A 55 -12.92 -0.53 11.91
N TYR A 56 -12.56 -1.37 10.94
CA TYR A 56 -13.40 -2.46 10.44
C TYR A 56 -13.13 -3.81 11.12
N GLU A 57 -12.37 -3.84 12.22
CA GLU A 57 -11.97 -5.06 12.97
C GLU A 57 -11.27 -6.13 12.09
N LEU A 58 -10.58 -5.70 11.04
CA LEU A 58 -9.83 -6.55 10.13
C LEU A 58 -8.41 -6.79 10.66
N ARG A 59 -8.02 -8.06 10.76
CA ARG A 59 -6.63 -8.43 11.10
C ARG A 59 -5.77 -8.46 9.84
N LEU A 60 -4.88 -7.48 9.70
CA LEU A 60 -3.82 -7.51 8.69
C LEU A 60 -2.65 -8.38 9.17
N ASN A 61 -2.40 -9.50 8.51
CA ASN A 61 -1.24 -10.36 8.79
C ASN A 61 -0.58 -10.86 7.50
N PRO A 62 -0.02 -9.96 6.66
CA PRO A 62 0.61 -10.35 5.41
C PRO A 62 1.90 -11.12 5.67
N GLN A 63 1.97 -12.37 5.22
CA GLN A 63 3.19 -13.19 5.32
C GLN A 63 4.28 -12.75 4.34
N VAL A 64 3.89 -12.23 3.18
CA VAL A 64 4.79 -11.77 2.13
C VAL A 64 4.26 -10.46 1.57
N ILE A 65 5.13 -9.48 1.44
CA ILE A 65 4.83 -8.22 0.77
C ILE A 65 5.70 -8.10 -0.47
N MET A 66 5.06 -8.09 -1.64
CA MET A 66 5.72 -7.86 -2.92
C MET A 66 5.37 -6.47 -3.44
N THR A 67 6.38 -5.64 -3.66
CA THR A 67 6.24 -4.27 -4.18
C THR A 67 7.21 -4.05 -5.32
N GLY A 68 6.87 -3.20 -6.29
CA GLY A 68 7.79 -2.77 -7.34
C GLY A 68 9.04 -2.08 -6.77
N LEU A 69 10.08 -1.91 -7.61
CA LEU A 69 11.43 -1.41 -7.29
C LEU A 69 11.52 0.04 -6.76
N GLN A 70 10.41 0.61 -6.27
CA GLN A 70 10.41 1.88 -5.57
C GLN A 70 11.05 1.68 -4.18
N LEU A 71 12.34 2.02 -4.07
CA LEU A 71 13.13 1.92 -2.83
C LEU A 71 12.42 2.52 -1.61
N ALA A 72 11.69 3.61 -1.82
CA ALA A 72 10.85 4.25 -0.81
C ALA A 72 9.74 3.34 -0.26
N ALA A 73 9.04 2.60 -1.12
CA ALA A 73 8.00 1.65 -0.72
C ALA A 73 8.58 0.44 0.02
N ILE A 74 9.72 -0.08 -0.42
CA ILE A 74 10.46 -1.18 0.24
C ILE A 74 10.88 -0.78 1.67
N ASN A 75 11.43 0.41 1.83
CA ASN A 75 11.88 0.89 3.14
C ASN A 75 10.70 1.16 4.09
N ALA A 76 9.55 1.61 3.57
CA ALA A 76 8.36 1.83 4.37
C ALA A 76 7.76 0.51 4.88
N THR A 77 7.68 -0.53 4.03
CA THR A 77 7.15 -1.85 4.42
C THR A 77 8.00 -2.56 5.47
N LYS A 78 9.33 -2.49 5.37
CA LYS A 78 10.22 -3.05 6.41
C LYS A 78 9.98 -2.45 7.80
N ARG A 79 9.62 -1.16 7.88
CA ARG A 79 9.34 -0.47 9.15
C ARG A 79 7.95 -0.77 9.70
N ALA A 80 6.96 -0.95 8.83
CA ALA A 80 5.62 -1.37 9.24
C ALA A 80 5.67 -2.75 9.93
N ASN A 81 6.43 -3.70 9.36
CA ASN A 81 6.62 -5.03 9.94
C ASN A 81 7.41 -5.06 11.26
N SER A 82 8.13 -3.98 11.63
CA SER A 82 8.94 -3.97 12.86
C SER A 82 8.25 -3.32 14.06
N LYS A 83 7.03 -2.79 13.89
CA LYS A 83 6.32 -2.11 14.98
C LYS A 83 5.03 -2.80 15.43
N THR A 84 4.38 -3.66 14.65
CA THR A 84 3.26 -4.45 15.15
C THR A 84 3.01 -5.65 14.22
N LEU A 85 3.43 -6.82 14.68
CA LEU A 85 2.67 -8.07 14.67
C LEU A 85 2.93 -8.73 16.03
#